data_AF-A0A2E8KN90-F1
#
_entry.id   AF-A0A2E8KN90-F1
#
_cell.length_a   1.000
_cell.length_b   1.000
_cell.length_c   1.000
_cell.angle_alpha   90.00
_cell.angle_beta   90.00
_cell.angle_gamma   90.00
#
_symmetry.space_group_name_H-M   'P 1'
#
loop_
_entity.id
_entity.type
_entity.pdbx_description
1 polymer ?
#
loop_
_entity_poly.entity_id
_entity_poly.type
_entity_poly.pdbx_seq_one_letter_code
_entity_poly.pdbx_strand_id
1 'polypeptide(L)'
;MPQQSCPLTSKQVVDLYFMEHRAKLLDIAAFLDRLERSKGDEGLQDVRVRALKKAIPLLTDTSCENQANRVHRVLELLSDHTAEPTPAAHTQSALGADPNTDY
;
A
#
# COMPACT_ATOMS: atom_id res chain seq x y z
N MET A 1 -26.92 6.60 -9.94
CA MET A 1 -26.62 6.38 -8.50
C MET A 1 -25.52 5.33 -8.44
N PRO A 2 -24.39 5.56 -7.75
CA PRO A 2 -23.39 4.51 -7.58
C PRO A 2 -24.05 3.31 -6.88
N GLN A 3 -23.87 2.12 -7.44
CA GLN A 3 -24.50 0.92 -6.91
C GLN A 3 -23.80 0.53 -5.60
N GLN A 4 -24.56 0.51 -4.50
CA GLN A 4 -24.04 0.04 -3.21
C GLN A 4 -23.72 -1.46 -3.31
N SER A 5 -22.43 -1.79 -3.21
CA SER A 5 -21.91 -3.15 -3.30
C SER A 5 -21.61 -3.80 -1.94
N CYS A 6 -21.51 -3.00 -0.86
CA CYS A 6 -21.26 -3.49 0.48
C CYS A 6 -22.58 -3.81 1.20
N PRO A 7 -22.77 -5.02 1.76
CA PRO A 7 -23.99 -5.38 2.48
C PRO A 7 -24.09 -4.75 3.89
N LEU A 8 -23.02 -4.10 4.37
CA LEU A 8 -22.95 -3.47 5.68
C LEU A 8 -23.26 -1.97 5.60
N THR A 9 -23.89 -1.43 6.64
CA THR A 9 -23.97 0.03 6.83
C THR A 9 -22.59 0.62 7.13
N SER A 10 -22.41 1.91 6.88
CA SER A 10 -21.16 2.63 7.21
C SER A 10 -20.77 2.47 8.69
N LYS A 11 -21.76 2.50 9.59
CA LYS A 11 -21.54 2.28 11.03
C LYS A 11 -21.03 0.87 11.32
N GLN A 12 -21.64 -0.16 10.74
CA GLN A 12 -21.19 -1.54 10.93
C GLN A 12 -19.77 -1.77 10.40
N VAL A 13 -19.40 -1.13 9.28
CA VAL A 13 -18.02 -1.18 8.75
C VAL A 13 -17.05 -0.57 9.78
N VAL A 14 -17.37 0.60 10.33
CA VAL A 14 -16.52 1.22 11.37
C VAL A 14 -16.42 0.33 12.60
N ASP A 15 -17.55 -0.15 13.12
CA ASP A 15 -17.60 -0.95 14.35
C ASP A 15 -16.81 -2.28 14.21
N LEU A 16 -16.83 -2.91 13.03
CA LEU A 16 -16.09 -4.16 12.78
C LEU A 16 -14.60 -3.94 12.55
N TYR A 17 -14.22 -2.91 11.79
CA TYR A 17 -12.88 -2.82 11.23
C TYR A 17 -11.98 -1.76 11.88
N PHE A 18 -12.53 -0.76 12.57
CA PHE A 18 -11.75 0.40 13.02
C PHE A 18 -10.54 0.03 13.90
N MET A 19 -10.72 -0.85 14.88
CA MET A 19 -9.66 -1.16 15.85
C MET A 19 -8.44 -1.80 15.20
N GLU A 20 -8.64 -2.72 14.25
CA GLU A 20 -7.55 -3.36 13.51
C GLU A 20 -6.81 -2.36 12.62
N HIS A 21 -7.54 -1.50 11.90
CA HIS A 21 -6.93 -0.50 11.02
C HIS A 21 -6.19 0.59 11.80
N ARG A 22 -6.70 0.97 12.98
CA ARG A 22 -5.99 1.84 13.92
C ARG A 22 -4.65 1.25 14.32
N ALA A 23 -4.60 -0.06 14.64
CA ALA A 23 -3.36 -0.73 14.99
C ALA A 23 -2.37 -0.72 13.81
N LYS A 24 -2.82 -1.07 12.59
CA LYS A 24 -1.99 -1.03 11.37
C LYS A 24 -1.41 0.36 11.09
N LEU A 25 -2.19 1.43 11.28
CA LEU A 25 -1.69 2.80 11.13
C LEU A 25 -0.58 3.13 12.14
N LEU A 26 -0.75 2.72 13.40
CA LEU A 26 0.29 2.92 14.42
C LEU A 26 1.55 2.12 14.12
N ASP A 27 1.41 0.89 13.62
CA ASP A 27 2.56 0.06 13.24
C ASP A 27 3.35 0.67 12.07
N ILE A 28 2.65 1.18 11.05
CA ILE A 28 3.27 1.89 9.92
C ILE A 28 4.00 3.14 10.41
N ALA A 29 3.35 3.97 11.24
CA ALA A 29 3.97 5.17 11.80
C ALA A 29 5.21 4.83 12.63
N ALA A 30 5.11 3.84 13.52
CA ALA A 30 6.22 3.41 14.35
C ALA A 30 7.37 2.78 13.54
N PHE A 31 7.08 2.15 12.41
CA PHE A 31 8.11 1.68 11.47
C PHE A 31 8.86 2.87 10.84
N LEU A 32 8.14 3.87 10.33
CA LEU A 32 8.74 5.06 9.72
C LEU A 32 9.59 5.84 10.73
N ASP A 33 9.08 6.02 11.95
CA ASP A 33 9.82 6.61 13.08
C ASP A 33 11.14 5.89 13.38
N ARG A 34 11.13 4.55 13.39
CA ARG A 34 12.34 3.75 13.64
C ARG A 34 13.31 3.86 12.48
N LEU A 35 12.82 3.93 11.25
CA LEU A 35 13.63 4.10 10.05
C LEU A 35 14.38 5.43 10.09
N GLU A 36 13.69 6.53 10.41
CA GLU A 36 14.30 7.86 10.51
C GLU A 36 15.31 7.99 11.66
N ARG A 37 15.13 7.23 12.74
CA ARG A 37 16.10 7.18 13.86
C ARG A 37 17.24 6.19 13.67
N SER A 38 17.20 5.39 12.61
CA SER A 38 18.23 4.37 12.34
C SER A 38 19.52 5.03 11.81
N LYS A 39 20.63 4.28 11.86
CA LYS A 39 21.91 4.75 11.29
C LYS A 39 21.94 4.39 9.81
N GLY A 40 22.47 5.30 9.00
CA GLY A 40 22.61 5.12 7.56
C GLY A 40 21.34 5.50 6.79
N ASP A 41 21.49 5.81 5.51
CA ASP A 41 20.38 6.26 4.66
C ASP A 41 19.88 5.15 3.73
N GLU A 42 20.49 3.96 3.72
CA GLU A 42 20.12 2.87 2.80
C GLU A 42 18.65 2.48 2.90
N GLY A 43 18.09 2.43 4.11
CA GLY A 43 16.69 2.09 4.33
C GLY A 43 15.73 3.16 3.85
N LEU A 44 16.14 4.43 3.85
CA LEU A 44 15.34 5.53 3.30
C LEU A 44 15.24 5.45 1.77
N GLN A 45 16.24 4.83 1.13
CA GLN A 45 16.30 4.59 -0.30
C GLN A 45 15.86 3.17 -0.70
N ASP A 46 15.34 2.37 0.23
CA ASP A 46 14.79 1.05 -0.08
C ASP A 46 13.52 1.21 -0.92
N VAL A 47 13.41 0.44 -2.01
CA VAL A 47 12.27 0.49 -2.93
C VAL A 47 10.94 0.24 -2.20
N ARG A 48 10.92 -0.65 -1.21
CA ARG A 48 9.71 -0.96 -0.43
C ARG A 48 9.26 0.24 0.41
N VAL A 49 10.21 1.02 0.91
CA VAL A 49 9.92 2.24 1.67
C VAL A 49 9.40 3.34 0.76
N ARG A 50 10.01 3.55 -0.41
CA ARG A 50 9.50 4.51 -1.40
C ARG A 50 8.08 4.14 -1.85
N ALA A 51 7.86 2.87 -2.17
CA ALA A 51 6.56 2.34 -2.56
C ALA A 51 5.49 2.56 -1.48
N LEU A 52 5.81 2.25 -0.22
CA LEU A 52 4.91 2.47 0.90
C LEU A 52 4.55 3.95 1.05
N LYS A 53 5.55 4.85 0.98
CA LYS A 53 5.35 6.30 1.06
C LYS A 53 4.46 6.82 -0.09
N LYS A 54 4.63 6.28 -1.31
CA LYS A 54 3.79 6.63 -2.47
C LYS A 54 2.36 6.08 -2.37
N ALA A 55 2.17 4.95 -1.69
CA ALA A 55 0.86 4.32 -1.50
C ALA A 55 -0.01 5.03 -0.45
N ILE A 56 0.58 5.58 0.62
CA ILE A 56 -0.16 6.21 1.74
C ILE A 56 -1.16 7.30 1.27
N PRO A 57 -0.79 8.25 0.39
CA PRO A 57 -1.73 9.25 -0.12
C PRO A 57 -2.95 8.66 -0.84
N LEU A 58 -2.81 7.48 -1.47
CA LEU A 58 -3.91 6.83 -2.18
C LEU A 58 -5.03 6.35 -1.23
N LEU A 59 -4.72 6.17 0.06
CA LEU A 59 -5.70 5.70 1.06
C LEU A 59 -6.80 6.73 1.34
N THR A 60 -6.48 8.02 1.21
CA THR A 60 -7.42 9.12 1.47
C THR A 60 -7.92 9.80 0.21
N ASP A 61 -7.40 9.42 -0.95
CA ASP A 61 -7.80 10.02 -2.21
C ASP A 61 -9.27 9.68 -2.53
N THR A 62 -10.08 10.72 -2.72
CA THR A 62 -11.50 10.66 -3.09
C THR A 62 -11.78 11.19 -4.48
N SER A 63 -10.75 11.54 -5.26
CA SER A 63 -10.86 12.16 -6.58
C SER A 63 -11.36 11.21 -7.68
N CYS A 64 -11.37 9.90 -7.44
CA CYS A 64 -11.91 8.94 -8.39
C CYS A 64 -13.42 9.03 -8.47
N GLU A 65 -13.93 9.41 -9.63
CA GLU A 65 -15.36 9.39 -9.94
C GLU A 65 -15.88 7.93 -9.83
N ASN A 66 -16.72 7.70 -8.83
CA ASN A 66 -17.64 6.55 -8.69
C ASN A 66 -17.18 5.19 -8.15
N GLN A 67 -15.96 4.93 -7.66
CA GLN A 67 -15.68 3.60 -7.07
C GLN A 67 -14.70 3.63 -5.90
N ALA A 68 -15.05 2.92 -4.82
CA ALA A 68 -14.15 2.59 -3.71
C ALA A 68 -13.05 1.63 -4.20
N ASN A 69 -12.07 2.14 -4.95
CA ASN A 69 -11.05 1.37 -5.66
C ASN A 69 -9.64 1.53 -5.07
N ARG A 70 -9.51 2.06 -3.85
CA ARG A 70 -8.22 2.34 -3.19
C ARG A 70 -7.33 1.11 -3.13
N VAL A 71 -7.91 -0.04 -2.78
CA VAL A 71 -7.18 -1.33 -2.74
C VAL A 71 -6.62 -1.67 -4.11
N HIS A 72 -7.42 -1.54 -5.18
CA HIS A 72 -6.95 -1.76 -6.54
C HIS A 72 -5.79 -0.82 -6.89
N ARG A 73 -5.92 0.48 -6.60
CA ARG A 73 -4.86 1.46 -6.91
C ARG A 73 -3.57 1.19 -6.14
N VAL A 74 -3.66 0.79 -4.87
CA VAL A 74 -2.49 0.41 -4.07
C VAL A 74 -1.87 -0.87 -4.61
N LEU A 75 -2.69 -1.87 -4.97
CA LEU A 75 -2.19 -3.11 -5.58
C LEU A 75 -1.46 -2.82 -6.89
N GLU A 76 -2.08 -2.08 -7.80
CA GLU A 76 -1.49 -1.69 -9.08
C GLU A 76 -0.17 -0.94 -8.91
N LEU A 77 -0.07 -0.05 -7.92
CA LEU A 77 1.17 0.67 -7.61
C LEU A 77 2.29 -0.30 -7.17
N LEU A 78 1.97 -1.36 -6.43
CA LEU A 78 2.95 -2.29 -5.87
C LEU A 78 3.31 -3.46 -6.80
N SER A 79 2.51 -3.70 -7.84
CA SER A 79 2.66 -4.83 -8.76
C SER A 79 3.74 -4.60 -9.82
N ASP A 80 4.36 -5.69 -10.23
CA ASP A 80 5.13 -5.78 -11.47
C ASP A 80 4.15 -5.95 -12.65
N HIS A 81 4.25 -5.08 -13.64
CA HIS A 81 3.39 -5.06 -14.82
C HIS A 81 4.03 -5.72 -16.05
N THR A 82 5.21 -6.31 -15.90
CA THR A 82 5.87 -7.03 -16.99
C THR A 82 5.06 -8.27 -17.40
N ALA A 83 4.79 -8.39 -18.70
CA ALA A 83 4.09 -9.55 -19.26
C ALA A 83 5.05 -10.69 -19.63
N GLU A 84 6.32 -10.35 -19.89
CA GLU A 84 7.35 -11.30 -20.25
C GLU A 84 8.04 -11.84 -18.99
N PRO A 85 8.13 -13.17 -18.81
CA PRO A 85 8.82 -13.76 -17.68
C PRO A 85 10.31 -13.37 -17.65
N THR A 86 10.85 -13.17 -16.46
CA THR A 86 12.30 -13.01 -16.31
C THR A 86 13.02 -14.32 -16.68
N PRO A 87 14.21 -14.26 -17.32
CA PRO A 87 14.92 -15.47 -17.77
C PRO A 87 15.29 -16.43 -16.64
N ALA A 88 15.46 -15.93 -15.42
CA ALA A 88 15.74 -16.72 -14.23
C ALA A 88 15.28 -15.97 -12.97
N ALA A 89 14.87 -16.72 -11.94
CA ALA A 89 14.59 -16.17 -10.62
C ALA A 89 15.90 -15.81 -9.90
N HIS A 90 16.17 -14.52 -9.71
CA HIS A 90 17.37 -14.04 -9.03
C HIS A 90 17.27 -14.06 -7.51
N THR A 91 16.05 -14.08 -6.96
CA THR A 91 15.77 -14.16 -5.52
C THR A 91 14.67 -15.19 -5.26
N GLN A 92 14.68 -15.81 -4.07
CA GLN A 92 13.63 -16.76 -3.66
C GLN A 92 12.35 -16.08 -3.15
N SER A 93 12.33 -14.76 -2.98
CA SER A 93 11.23 -14.04 -2.35
C SER A 93 10.83 -12.81 -3.13
N ALA A 94 9.51 -12.58 -3.21
CA ALA A 94 8.94 -11.35 -3.73
C ALA A 94 9.24 -10.18 -2.78
N LEU A 95 9.61 -9.03 -3.35
CA LEU A 95 9.86 -7.81 -2.58
C LEU A 95 8.58 -7.14 -2.08
N GLY A 96 7.44 -7.41 -2.73
CA GLY A 96 6.15 -6.76 -2.45
C GLY A 96 6.06 -5.32 -2.95
N ALA A 97 7.04 -4.88 -3.76
CA ALA A 97 7.08 -3.64 -4.52
C ALA A 97 7.94 -3.88 -5.76
N ASP A 98 7.54 -3.36 -6.92
CA ASP A 98 8.28 -3.52 -8.17
C ASP A 98 9.52 -2.60 -8.19
N PRO A 99 10.75 -3.13 -8.23
CA PRO A 99 11.96 -2.31 -8.26
C PRO A 99 12.10 -1.45 -9.52
N ASN A 100 11.33 -1.73 -10.59
CA ASN A 100 11.36 -0.96 -11.83
C ASN A 100 10.38 0.21 -11.85
N THR A 101 9.48 0.31 -10.87
CA THR A 101 8.51 1.39 -10.75
C THR A 101 9.14 2.64 -10.13
N ASP A 102 8.84 3.82 -10.70
CA ASP A 102 9.25 5.11 -10.15
C ASP A 102 8.25 5.59 -9.07
N TYR A 103 8.64 5.37 -7.81
CA TYR A 103 7.83 5.63 -6.62
C TYR A 103 7.99 7.05 -6.10
#